data_AF-A0A2V2RTE2-F1
#
_entry.id   AF-A0A2V2RTE2-F1
#
_cell.length_a   1.000
_cell.length_b   1.000
_cell.length_c   1.000
_cell.angle_alpha   90.00
_cell.angle_beta   90.00
_cell.angle_gamma   90.00
#
_symmetry.space_group_name_H-M   'P 1'
#
loop_
_entity.id
_entity.type
_entity.pdbx_description
1 polymer ?
#
loop_
_entity_poly.entity_id
_entity_poly.type
_entity_poly.pdbx_seq_one_letter_code
_entity_poly.pdbx_strand_id
1 'polypeptide(L)'
;MKMLAIFILFLFVCSTTTADSPKGYDASGPLNQPTIFAEGIISTGDYDTHPAFSSDGNTLLFVKMAPDLSKWTIFESHFEGGRWSTPLIAGFSGQYWDADPYFAKDGKTVYFISNRPIKEGDPQKRDFDIWKVERQNESWSKPVHMEPPINSEASEYYPTLTDDGTMYFGSRRSGGQGASDIWFSKLENGVYRTAQNLGATINTAGNEFEPFIAFDESFLIFMMTPSEILDEGDLYISYHQQGQWTKPVKLPEPFNSGVTEFSPKVTRDLKYFFFSSTRNRHAGKFTQPETTDQMMKRIREAGNGLADIYQVDFSALQEALK
;
A
#
# COMPACT_ATOMS: atom_id res chain seq x y z
N MET A 1 51.54 25.86 -54.65
CA MET A 1 50.54 25.01 -53.96
C MET A 1 50.80 25.08 -52.46
N LYS A 2 49.96 25.81 -51.71
CA LYS A 2 49.94 25.77 -50.24
C LYS A 2 48.72 24.96 -49.82
N MET A 3 48.94 23.90 -49.05
CA MET A 3 47.90 22.96 -48.61
C MET A 3 47.38 23.45 -47.25
N LEU A 4 46.06 23.68 -47.15
CA LEU A 4 45.37 24.11 -45.94
C LEU A 4 44.92 22.87 -45.18
N ALA A 5 45.40 22.66 -43.95
CA ALA A 5 44.97 21.57 -43.09
C ALA A 5 43.73 22.00 -42.29
N ILE A 6 42.63 21.28 -42.45
CA ILE A 6 41.40 21.46 -41.67
C ILE A 6 41.48 20.53 -40.45
N PHE A 7 41.47 21.11 -39.25
CA PHE A 7 41.31 20.37 -38.00
C PHE A 7 39.82 20.24 -37.68
N ILE A 8 39.30 19.02 -37.68
CA ILE A 8 37.93 18.71 -37.24
C ILE A 8 38.01 18.41 -35.73
N LEU A 9 37.42 19.30 -34.92
CA LEU A 9 37.30 19.14 -33.48
C LEU A 9 36.07 18.27 -33.18
N PHE A 10 36.29 17.03 -32.75
CA PHE A 10 35.21 16.17 -32.25
C PHE A 10 34.89 16.58 -30.80
N LEU A 11 33.75 17.25 -30.61
CA LEU A 11 33.16 17.48 -29.30
C LEU A 11 32.49 16.19 -28.82
N PHE A 12 33.13 15.49 -27.89
CA PHE A 12 32.49 14.43 -27.12
C PHE A 12 31.51 15.06 -26.13
N VAL A 13 30.21 14.95 -26.43
CA VAL A 13 29.16 15.23 -25.43
C VAL A 13 29.12 14.04 -24.48
N CYS A 14 29.79 14.16 -23.34
CA CYS A 14 29.68 13.22 -22.25
C CYS A 14 28.30 13.43 -21.60
N SER A 15 27.31 12.64 -21.99
CA SER A 15 26.03 12.58 -21.28
C SER A 15 26.26 11.86 -19.95
N THR A 16 26.49 12.63 -18.89
CA THR A 16 26.43 12.08 -17.54
C THR A 16 24.99 11.70 -17.25
N THR A 17 24.68 10.40 -17.34
CA THR A 17 23.49 9.86 -16.67
C THR A 17 23.71 10.09 -15.18
N THR A 18 23.07 11.12 -14.62
CA THR A 18 22.95 11.25 -13.17
C THR A 18 22.26 9.99 -12.69
N ALA A 19 22.96 9.16 -11.90
CA ALA A 19 22.30 8.07 -11.20
C ALA A 19 21.14 8.67 -10.40
N ASP A 20 19.96 8.07 -10.51
CA ASP A 20 18.82 8.49 -9.71
C ASP A 20 19.22 8.49 -8.23
N SER A 21 18.84 9.54 -7.51
CA SER A 21 19.01 9.59 -6.06
C SER A 21 18.34 8.37 -5.43
N PRO A 22 18.95 7.74 -4.41
CA PRO A 22 18.34 6.60 -3.74
C PRO A 22 17.00 7.01 -3.15
N LYS A 23 15.99 6.17 -3.37
CA LYS A 23 14.64 6.38 -2.82
C LYS A 23 14.61 5.94 -1.36
N GLY A 24 13.68 6.47 -0.57
CA GLY A 24 13.59 6.15 0.85
C GLY A 24 13.29 4.69 1.18
N TYR A 25 12.76 3.94 0.21
CA TYR A 25 12.55 2.51 0.31
C TYR A 25 13.72 1.67 -0.23
N ASP A 26 14.83 2.25 -0.69
CA ASP A 26 15.96 1.44 -1.15
C ASP A 26 16.65 0.73 0.01
N ALA A 27 16.66 -0.61 -0.04
CA ALA A 27 17.45 -1.45 0.84
C ALA A 27 18.94 -1.36 0.49
N SER A 28 19.80 -1.59 1.50
CA SER A 28 21.26 -1.58 1.35
C SER A 28 21.81 -2.78 0.57
N GLY A 29 21.00 -3.80 0.34
CA GLY A 29 21.32 -5.01 -0.42
C GLY A 29 20.05 -5.82 -0.75
N PRO A 30 20.20 -6.96 -1.45
CA PRO A 30 19.06 -7.79 -1.85
C PRO A 30 18.27 -8.32 -0.65
N LEU A 31 16.95 -8.26 -0.75
CA LEU A 31 16.01 -8.76 0.25
C LEU A 31 15.32 -10.02 -0.29
N ASN A 32 15.94 -11.18 -0.07
CA ASN A 32 15.40 -12.47 -0.51
C ASN A 32 14.23 -12.99 0.36
N GLN A 33 13.96 -12.34 1.49
CA GLN A 33 12.92 -12.69 2.45
C GLN A 33 12.28 -11.41 3.02
N PRO A 34 11.00 -11.44 3.43
CA PRO A 34 10.35 -10.33 4.10
C PRO A 34 11.11 -9.86 5.33
N THR A 35 11.43 -8.56 5.36
CA THR A 35 12.18 -7.88 6.42
C THR A 35 11.36 -6.69 6.92
N ILE A 36 11.37 -6.41 8.22
CA ILE A 36 10.66 -5.25 8.76
C ILE A 36 11.24 -3.96 8.18
N PHE A 37 10.37 -3.11 7.67
CA PHE A 37 10.72 -1.87 7.01
C PHE A 37 11.02 -0.77 8.03
N ALA A 38 12.17 -0.11 7.88
CA ALA A 38 12.58 1.06 8.67
C ALA A 38 12.30 0.92 10.18
N GLU A 39 12.73 -0.23 10.74
CA GLU A 39 12.51 -0.64 12.12
C GLU A 39 12.97 0.43 13.13
N GLY A 40 12.12 0.69 14.13
CA GLY A 40 12.35 1.68 15.19
C GLY A 40 11.97 3.13 14.81
N ILE A 41 11.67 3.40 13.54
CA ILE A 41 11.21 4.72 13.08
C ILE A 41 9.81 4.64 12.48
N ILE A 42 9.61 3.72 11.53
CA ILE A 42 8.31 3.49 10.88
C ILE A 42 7.58 2.36 11.57
N SER A 43 8.14 1.14 11.52
CA SER A 43 7.65 0.00 12.29
C SER A 43 8.26 0.03 13.69
N THR A 44 7.44 0.34 14.69
CA THR A 44 7.86 0.57 16.07
C THR A 44 7.35 -0.50 17.04
N GLY A 45 6.59 -1.49 16.56
CA GLY A 45 5.87 -2.44 17.42
C GLY A 45 4.51 -1.95 17.89
N ASP A 46 4.00 -0.85 17.30
CA ASP A 46 2.58 -0.53 17.35
C ASP A 46 1.88 -1.20 16.14
N TYR A 47 0.59 -0.96 15.94
CA TYR A 47 -0.10 -1.33 14.70
C TYR A 47 0.34 -0.43 13.53
N ASP A 48 1.52 -0.70 12.97
CA ASP A 48 2.14 0.05 11.87
C ASP A 48 1.91 -0.66 10.54
N THR A 49 1.08 -0.07 9.66
CA THR A 49 0.51 -0.80 8.52
C THR A 49 0.27 0.12 7.31
N HIS A 50 -0.22 -0.44 6.19
CA HIS A 50 -0.71 0.34 5.04
C HIS A 50 0.29 1.35 4.45
N PRO A 51 1.52 0.94 4.11
CA PRO A 51 2.53 1.85 3.59
C PRO A 51 2.13 2.36 2.21
N ALA A 52 2.23 3.65 1.94
CA ALA A 52 2.01 4.25 0.63
C ALA A 52 3.12 5.24 0.33
N PHE A 53 3.86 5.00 -0.73
CA PHE A 53 5.00 5.84 -1.11
C PHE A 53 4.62 6.82 -2.21
N SER A 54 5.12 8.05 -2.11
CA SER A 54 5.14 8.97 -3.24
C SER A 54 5.93 8.38 -4.41
N SER A 55 5.70 8.89 -5.62
CA SER A 55 6.34 8.39 -6.84
C SER A 55 7.87 8.52 -6.82
N ASP A 56 8.39 9.55 -6.15
CA ASP A 56 9.83 9.75 -5.91
C ASP A 56 10.38 8.91 -4.75
N GLY A 57 9.51 8.23 -3.99
CA GLY A 57 9.87 7.40 -2.85
C GLY A 57 10.36 8.14 -1.61
N ASN A 58 10.22 9.48 -1.56
CA ASN A 58 10.73 10.29 -0.45
C ASN A 58 9.66 10.66 0.58
N THR A 59 8.38 10.40 0.31
CA THR A 59 7.29 10.56 1.28
C THR A 59 6.62 9.21 1.49
N LEU A 60 6.42 8.85 2.74
CA LEU A 60 5.66 7.68 3.16
C LEU A 60 4.44 8.16 3.92
N LEU A 61 3.27 7.69 3.50
CA LEU A 61 2.08 7.66 4.32
C LEU A 61 1.87 6.24 4.84
N PHE A 62 1.48 6.09 6.10
CA PHE A 62 1.17 4.77 6.66
C PHE A 62 0.14 4.91 7.78
N VAL A 63 -0.50 3.82 8.17
CA VAL A 63 -1.52 3.83 9.21
C VAL A 63 -0.92 3.37 10.53
N LYS A 64 -1.15 4.15 11.59
CA LYS A 64 -0.98 3.69 12.98
C LYS A 64 -2.35 3.51 13.62
N MET A 65 -2.55 2.40 14.33
CA MET A 65 -3.79 2.15 15.08
C MET A 65 -3.57 2.15 16.59
N ALA A 66 -4.59 2.57 17.34
CA ALA A 66 -4.62 2.35 18.78
C ALA A 66 -4.58 0.84 19.10
N PRO A 67 -3.95 0.40 20.20
CA PRO A 67 -3.86 -1.03 20.53
C PRO A 67 -5.21 -1.75 20.68
N ASP A 68 -6.27 -1.03 21.03
CA ASP A 68 -7.65 -1.52 21.12
C ASP A 68 -8.44 -1.35 19.81
N LEU A 69 -7.77 -0.97 18.73
CA LEU A 69 -8.30 -0.69 17.39
C LEU A 69 -9.35 0.43 17.34
N SER A 70 -9.52 1.21 18.41
CA SER A 70 -10.54 2.27 18.50
C SER A 70 -10.28 3.47 17.59
N LYS A 71 -9.08 3.56 17.01
CA LYS A 71 -8.64 4.70 16.21
C LYS A 71 -7.62 4.28 15.16
N TRP A 72 -7.88 4.64 13.90
CA TRP A 72 -6.95 4.49 12.78
C TRP A 72 -6.56 5.88 12.30
N THR A 73 -5.27 6.13 12.17
CA THR A 73 -4.73 7.45 11.82
C THR A 73 -3.65 7.30 10.78
N ILE A 74 -3.69 8.15 9.75
CA ILE A 74 -2.64 8.21 8.74
C ILE A 74 -1.52 9.12 9.24
N PHE A 75 -0.31 8.58 9.26
CA PHE A 75 0.94 9.25 9.57
C PHE A 75 1.73 9.50 8.30
N GLU A 76 2.57 10.53 8.33
CA GLU A 76 3.45 10.95 7.26
C GLU A 76 4.90 11.03 7.76
N SER A 77 5.82 10.51 6.96
CA SER A 77 7.26 10.62 7.18
C SER A 77 7.97 10.97 5.86
N HIS A 78 9.11 11.65 5.97
CA HIS A 78 9.91 12.09 4.84
C HIS A 78 11.31 11.48 4.91
N PHE A 79 11.81 11.02 3.77
CA PHE A 79 13.16 10.50 3.63
C PHE A 79 14.11 11.61 3.20
N GLU A 80 14.98 12.02 4.11
CA GLU A 80 15.96 13.09 3.87
C GLU A 80 17.28 12.75 4.55
N GLY A 81 18.40 12.97 3.84
CA GLY A 81 19.74 12.70 4.39
C GLY A 81 19.98 11.22 4.74
N GLY A 82 19.34 10.30 4.02
CA GLY A 82 19.53 8.85 4.21
C GLY A 82 18.72 8.24 5.36
N ARG A 83 17.74 8.97 5.91
CA ARG A 83 16.88 8.48 6.99
C ARG A 83 15.45 8.99 6.86
N TRP A 84 14.51 8.21 7.38
CA TRP A 84 13.14 8.65 7.60
C TRP A 84 13.08 9.63 8.79
N SER A 85 12.28 10.69 8.65
CA SER A 85 11.96 11.60 9.73
C SER A 85 11.02 10.94 10.74
N THR A 86 10.94 11.50 11.95
CA THR A 86 9.92 11.07 12.92
C THR A 86 8.53 11.26 12.31
N PRO A 87 7.70 10.19 12.24
CA PRO A 87 6.37 10.30 11.69
C PRO A 87 5.48 11.29 12.45
N LEU A 88 4.73 12.10 11.71
CA LEU A 88 3.72 13.00 12.25
C LEU A 88 2.35 12.62 11.69
N ILE A 89 1.26 12.95 12.40
CA ILE A 89 -0.10 12.76 11.85
C ILE A 89 -0.20 13.58 10.55
N ALA A 90 -0.63 12.94 9.47
CA ALA A 90 -0.82 13.61 8.19
C ALA A 90 -1.85 14.73 8.34
N GLY A 91 -1.62 15.88 7.70
CA GLY A 91 -2.44 17.10 7.93
C GLY A 91 -3.93 16.98 7.60
N PHE A 92 -4.36 15.88 6.98
CA PHE A 92 -5.76 15.56 6.66
C PHE A 92 -6.36 14.44 7.52
N SER A 93 -5.62 13.95 8.52
CA SER A 93 -5.99 12.84 9.41
C SER A 93 -5.95 13.25 10.90
N GLY A 94 -6.33 12.32 11.79
CA GLY A 94 -6.27 12.47 13.25
C GLY A 94 -7.63 12.68 13.90
N GLN A 95 -8.62 13.20 13.19
CA GLN A 95 -9.97 13.41 13.73
C GLN A 95 -10.89 12.20 13.54
N TYR A 96 -10.87 11.58 12.36
CA TYR A 96 -11.77 10.48 11.99
C TYR A 96 -11.03 9.14 11.95
N TRP A 97 -11.71 8.07 11.59
CA TRP A 97 -11.01 6.84 11.22
C TRP A 97 -10.54 7.00 9.79
N ASP A 98 -9.23 7.02 9.60
CA ASP A 98 -8.61 7.23 8.30
C ASP A 98 -7.61 6.11 8.04
N ALA A 99 -7.70 5.52 6.86
CA ALA A 99 -6.85 4.40 6.47
C ALA A 99 -6.63 4.36 4.95
N ASP A 100 -5.91 3.33 4.51
CA ASP A 100 -5.68 2.96 3.13
C ASP A 100 -5.16 4.08 2.22
N PRO A 101 -4.10 4.81 2.62
CA PRO A 101 -3.53 5.82 1.74
C PRO A 101 -3.01 5.17 0.44
N TYR A 102 -3.18 5.89 -0.66
CA TYR A 102 -2.65 5.53 -1.97
C TYR A 102 -2.24 6.79 -2.74
N PHE A 103 -0.99 6.86 -3.17
CA PHE A 103 -0.49 7.93 -4.03
C PHE A 103 -0.86 7.68 -5.48
N ALA A 104 -1.51 8.67 -6.11
CA ALA A 104 -1.71 8.68 -7.55
C ALA A 104 -0.38 8.86 -8.30
N LYS A 105 -0.41 8.61 -9.62
CA LYS A 105 0.76 8.69 -10.50
C LYS A 105 1.47 10.05 -10.46
N ASP A 106 0.72 11.13 -10.23
CA ASP A 106 1.28 12.49 -10.17
C ASP A 106 2.12 12.77 -8.91
N GLY A 107 2.12 11.86 -7.93
CA GLY A 107 2.81 11.99 -6.66
C GLY A 107 2.25 13.08 -5.74
N LYS A 108 1.13 13.72 -6.11
CA LYS A 108 0.54 14.86 -5.40
C LYS A 108 -0.88 14.56 -4.93
N THR A 109 -1.62 13.73 -5.65
CA THR A 109 -2.94 13.28 -5.20
C THR A 109 -2.79 12.03 -4.36
N VAL A 110 -3.47 12.02 -3.22
CA VAL A 110 -3.61 10.85 -2.35
C VAL A 110 -5.08 10.50 -2.24
N TYR A 111 -5.41 9.25 -2.53
CA TYR A 111 -6.69 8.63 -2.18
C TYR A 111 -6.56 7.93 -0.84
N PHE A 112 -7.62 7.92 -0.05
CA PHE A 112 -7.66 7.24 1.25
C PHE A 112 -9.12 7.01 1.65
N ILE A 113 -9.36 6.16 2.64
CA ILE A 113 -10.72 5.94 3.16
C ILE A 113 -10.96 6.70 4.45
N SER A 114 -12.20 7.15 4.67
CA SER A 114 -12.59 7.79 5.90
C SER A 114 -14.09 7.70 6.19
N ASN A 115 -14.42 7.64 7.49
CA ASN A 115 -15.80 7.76 7.98
C ASN A 115 -16.17 9.21 8.37
N ARG A 116 -15.40 10.20 7.90
CA ARG A 116 -15.71 11.62 8.11
C ARG A 116 -17.06 12.02 7.49
N PRO A 117 -17.75 13.03 8.05
CA PRO A 117 -18.98 13.54 7.47
C PRO A 117 -18.73 14.17 6.09
N ILE A 118 -19.68 13.98 5.16
CA ILE A 118 -19.61 14.53 3.79
C ILE A 118 -19.67 16.07 3.83
N LYS A 119 -20.54 16.63 4.69
CA LYS A 119 -20.66 18.08 4.90
C LYS A 119 -20.25 18.43 6.32
N GLU A 120 -19.61 19.58 6.46
CA GLU A 120 -19.23 20.11 7.78
C GLU A 120 -20.48 20.28 8.66
N GLY A 121 -20.43 19.70 9.87
CA GLY A 121 -21.54 19.72 10.84
C GLY A 121 -22.45 18.48 10.80
N ASP A 122 -22.38 17.64 9.76
CA ASP A 122 -23.09 16.36 9.73
C ASP A 122 -22.47 15.37 10.75
N PRO A 123 -23.25 14.40 11.24
CA PRO A 123 -22.71 13.34 12.09
C PRO A 123 -21.67 12.51 11.33
N GLN A 124 -20.68 12.00 12.06
CA GLN A 124 -19.71 11.05 11.53
C GLN A 124 -20.43 9.83 10.96
N LYS A 125 -19.95 9.35 9.80
CA LYS A 125 -20.51 8.19 9.12
C LYS A 125 -20.18 6.91 9.91
N ARG A 126 -20.99 5.86 9.68
CA ARG A 126 -20.75 4.52 10.25
C ARG A 126 -19.90 3.64 9.31
N ASP A 127 -20.00 3.94 8.04
CA ASP A 127 -19.33 3.34 6.88
C ASP A 127 -18.13 4.19 6.45
N PHE A 128 -17.27 3.60 5.62
CA PHE A 128 -16.12 4.27 5.02
C PHE A 128 -16.39 4.64 3.57
N ASP A 129 -16.06 5.88 3.23
CA ASP A 129 -16.06 6.37 1.85
C ASP A 129 -14.61 6.60 1.40
N ILE A 130 -14.36 6.58 0.09
CA ILE A 130 -13.10 7.03 -0.51
C ILE A 130 -13.10 8.56 -0.62
N TRP A 131 -12.01 9.15 -0.18
CA TRP A 131 -11.71 10.59 -0.23
C TRP A 131 -10.40 10.81 -0.97
N LYS A 132 -10.20 12.05 -1.44
CA LYS A 132 -8.91 12.48 -1.96
C LYS A 132 -8.41 13.77 -1.32
N VAL A 133 -7.10 13.93 -1.27
CA VAL A 133 -6.40 15.19 -0.97
C VAL A 133 -5.32 15.43 -2.02
N GLU A 134 -4.94 16.69 -2.19
CA GLU A 134 -3.89 17.12 -3.10
C GLU A 134 -2.80 17.87 -2.33
N ARG A 135 -1.54 17.61 -2.64
CA ARG A 135 -0.40 18.31 -2.07
C ARG A 135 -0.37 19.76 -2.57
N GLN A 136 -0.44 20.71 -1.64
CA GLN A 136 -0.37 22.15 -1.88
C GLN A 136 0.85 22.71 -1.15
N ASN A 137 1.97 22.85 -1.86
CA ASN A 137 3.27 23.19 -1.27
C ASN A 137 3.66 22.19 -0.16
N GLU A 138 3.82 22.68 1.08
CA GLU A 138 4.20 21.89 2.25
C GLU A 138 2.98 21.33 3.02
N SER A 139 1.75 21.59 2.56
CA SER A 139 0.51 21.14 3.23
C SER A 139 -0.38 20.31 2.31
N TRP A 140 -1.37 19.65 2.89
CA TRP A 140 -2.44 18.97 2.15
C TRP A 140 -3.65 19.88 1.97
N SER A 141 -4.35 19.72 0.85
CA SER A 141 -5.65 20.35 0.62
C SER A 141 -6.67 19.90 1.66
N LYS A 142 -7.82 20.59 1.69
CA LYS A 142 -8.99 20.01 2.33
C LYS A 142 -9.36 18.69 1.62
N PRO A 143 -9.77 17.67 2.38
CA PRO A 143 -10.32 16.41 1.86
C PRO A 143 -11.54 16.63 0.98
N VAL A 144 -11.58 15.93 -0.15
CA VAL A 144 -12.70 15.94 -1.10
C VAL A 144 -13.29 14.54 -1.18
N HIS A 145 -14.60 14.44 -0.92
CA HIS A 145 -15.35 13.20 -1.04
C HIS A 145 -15.43 12.77 -2.51
N MET A 146 -15.27 11.47 -2.78
CA MET A 146 -15.47 10.94 -4.13
C MET A 146 -16.96 10.70 -4.39
N GLU A 147 -17.52 11.38 -5.37
CA GLU A 147 -18.93 11.21 -5.72
C GLU A 147 -19.23 9.80 -6.29
N PRO A 148 -20.49 9.35 -6.28
CA PRO A 148 -20.92 8.21 -7.08
C PRO A 148 -20.45 8.36 -8.54
N PRO A 149 -19.98 7.28 -9.19
CA PRO A 149 -20.19 5.88 -8.81
C PRO A 149 -19.05 5.26 -7.98
N ILE A 150 -18.06 6.04 -7.55
CA ILE A 150 -16.96 5.52 -6.72
C ILE A 150 -17.50 5.14 -5.35
N ASN A 151 -18.04 6.11 -4.60
CA ASN A 151 -18.68 5.81 -3.33
C ASN A 151 -20.12 5.34 -3.53
N SER A 152 -20.57 4.48 -2.62
CA SER A 152 -21.91 3.91 -2.62
C SER A 152 -22.59 4.05 -1.25
N GLU A 153 -23.70 3.35 -1.05
CA GLU A 153 -24.33 3.24 0.29
C GLU A 153 -23.66 2.17 1.17
N ALA A 154 -22.72 1.40 0.60
CA ALA A 154 -21.88 0.46 1.31
C ALA A 154 -20.50 1.09 1.59
N SER A 155 -19.69 0.43 2.41
CA SER A 155 -18.31 0.87 2.59
C SER A 155 -17.43 0.56 1.38
N GLU A 156 -16.50 1.47 1.12
CA GLU A 156 -15.41 1.32 0.16
C GLU A 156 -14.06 1.27 0.87
N TYR A 157 -13.19 0.36 0.42
CA TYR A 157 -11.92 0.05 1.06
C TYR A 157 -10.78 0.04 0.03
N TYR A 158 -9.60 0.48 0.47
CA TYR A 158 -8.34 0.24 -0.22
C TYR A 158 -8.30 0.64 -1.70
N PRO A 159 -8.49 1.94 -2.01
CA PRO A 159 -8.43 2.41 -3.39
C PRO A 159 -7.02 2.26 -3.95
N THR A 160 -6.90 1.63 -5.12
CA THR A 160 -5.67 1.59 -5.93
C THR A 160 -6.00 1.93 -7.38
N LEU A 161 -5.00 2.42 -8.13
CA LEU A 161 -5.21 2.89 -9.49
C LEU A 161 -4.20 2.26 -10.46
N THR A 162 -4.68 2.00 -11.67
CA THR A 162 -3.85 1.79 -12.86
C THR A 162 -3.31 3.14 -13.39
N ASP A 163 -2.38 3.10 -14.34
CA ASP A 163 -1.79 4.28 -14.98
C ASP A 163 -2.78 5.07 -15.84
N ASP A 164 -3.85 4.43 -16.33
CA ASP A 164 -4.94 5.10 -17.05
C ASP A 164 -6.00 5.71 -16.11
N GLY A 165 -5.84 5.53 -14.80
CA GLY A 165 -6.71 6.07 -13.77
C GLY A 165 -7.92 5.19 -13.44
N THR A 166 -8.01 3.97 -13.96
CA THR A 166 -9.01 2.99 -13.50
C THR A 166 -8.78 2.67 -12.03
N MET A 167 -9.80 2.89 -11.20
CA MET A 167 -9.73 2.68 -9.76
C MET A 167 -10.26 1.29 -9.40
N TYR A 168 -9.48 0.56 -8.61
CA TYR A 168 -9.83 -0.72 -7.99
C TYR A 168 -10.01 -0.51 -6.49
N PHE A 169 -11.00 -1.16 -5.88
CA PHE A 169 -11.29 -1.03 -4.45
C PHE A 169 -12.15 -2.21 -3.96
N GLY A 170 -12.09 -2.49 -2.66
CA GLY A 170 -12.98 -3.46 -1.99
C GLY A 170 -14.32 -2.81 -1.64
N SER A 171 -15.44 -3.52 -1.78
CA SER A 171 -16.76 -3.01 -1.38
C SER A 171 -17.80 -4.12 -1.21
N ARG A 172 -18.72 -3.90 -0.27
CA ARG A 172 -19.92 -4.73 -0.04
C ARG A 172 -21.16 -4.22 -0.77
N ARG A 173 -20.96 -3.42 -1.82
CA ARG A 173 -22.06 -2.88 -2.63
C ARG A 173 -22.86 -4.00 -3.31
N SER A 174 -24.10 -3.70 -3.64
CA SER A 174 -25.00 -4.66 -4.28
C SER A 174 -24.49 -5.11 -5.66
N GLY A 175 -24.77 -6.37 -6.01
CA GLY A 175 -24.33 -6.99 -7.27
C GLY A 175 -23.01 -7.75 -7.21
N GLY A 176 -22.46 -7.96 -6.00
CA GLY A 176 -21.30 -8.81 -5.76
C GLY A 176 -21.60 -10.32 -5.76
N GLN A 177 -20.54 -11.10 -5.62
CA GLN A 177 -20.50 -12.56 -5.51
C GLN A 177 -20.51 -13.04 -4.05
N GLY A 178 -19.91 -12.26 -3.14
CA GLY A 178 -19.74 -12.62 -1.74
C GLY A 178 -20.00 -11.46 -0.81
N ALA A 179 -19.23 -11.41 0.27
CA ALA A 179 -19.34 -10.38 1.29
C ALA A 179 -18.64 -9.09 0.83
N SER A 180 -17.33 -8.98 1.06
CA SER A 180 -16.51 -7.95 0.39
C SER A 180 -15.95 -8.50 -0.90
N ASP A 181 -16.18 -7.76 -1.97
CA ASP A 181 -15.69 -8.08 -3.31
C ASP A 181 -14.74 -7.00 -3.81
N ILE A 182 -13.90 -7.34 -4.77
CA ILE A 182 -13.11 -6.38 -5.55
C ILE A 182 -13.97 -5.84 -6.70
N TRP A 183 -14.00 -4.51 -6.79
CA TRP A 183 -14.68 -3.74 -7.82
C TRP A 183 -13.70 -2.84 -8.55
N PHE A 184 -14.04 -2.45 -9.77
CA PHE A 184 -13.28 -1.45 -10.50
C PHE A 184 -14.19 -0.42 -11.18
N SER A 185 -13.71 0.80 -11.34
CA SER A 185 -14.37 1.88 -12.06
C SER A 185 -13.40 2.54 -13.02
N LYS A 186 -13.73 2.49 -14.32
CA LYS A 186 -12.91 3.09 -15.38
C LYS A 186 -13.03 4.60 -15.35
N LEU A 187 -11.91 5.29 -15.53
CA LEU A 187 -11.89 6.73 -15.72
C LEU A 187 -11.98 7.05 -17.22
N GLU A 188 -13.09 7.65 -17.64
CA GLU A 188 -13.31 8.02 -19.04
C GLU A 188 -13.62 9.51 -19.15
N ASN A 189 -12.82 10.25 -19.93
CA ASN A 189 -12.96 11.70 -20.10
C ASN A 189 -13.01 12.46 -18.75
N GLY A 190 -12.21 12.01 -17.77
CA GLY A 190 -12.14 12.60 -16.44
C GLY A 190 -13.30 12.25 -15.50
N VAL A 191 -14.17 11.30 -15.89
CA VAL A 191 -15.32 10.87 -15.10
C VAL A 191 -15.29 9.36 -14.88
N TYR A 192 -15.42 8.94 -13.62
CA TYR A 192 -15.52 7.53 -13.26
C TYR A 192 -16.85 6.93 -13.75
N ARG A 193 -16.79 5.75 -14.37
CA ARG A 193 -17.95 5.00 -14.83
C ARG A 193 -18.53 4.12 -13.74
N THR A 194 -19.76 3.64 -13.93
CA THR A 194 -20.39 2.69 -13.00
C THR A 194 -19.42 1.58 -12.64
N ALA A 195 -19.22 1.37 -11.34
CA ALA A 195 -18.33 0.34 -10.86
C ALA A 195 -18.82 -1.05 -11.29
N GLN A 196 -17.88 -1.89 -11.68
CA GLN A 196 -18.11 -3.25 -12.14
C GLN A 196 -17.43 -4.22 -11.20
N ASN A 197 -18.12 -5.32 -10.89
CA ASN A 197 -17.56 -6.40 -10.09
C ASN A 197 -16.49 -7.12 -10.91
N LEU A 198 -15.37 -7.50 -10.29
CA LEU A 198 -14.27 -8.18 -11.00
C LEU A 198 -14.59 -9.62 -11.41
N GLY A 199 -15.76 -10.13 -11.00
CA GLY A 199 -16.34 -11.38 -11.44
C GLY A 199 -15.87 -12.59 -10.63
N ALA A 200 -16.56 -13.71 -10.82
CA ALA A 200 -16.38 -14.93 -10.04
C ALA A 200 -15.03 -15.65 -10.24
N THR A 201 -14.17 -15.16 -11.13
CA THR A 201 -12.78 -15.65 -11.22
C THR A 201 -11.92 -15.12 -10.07
N ILE A 202 -12.17 -13.88 -9.65
CA ILE A 202 -11.47 -13.21 -8.55
C ILE A 202 -12.31 -13.28 -7.28
N ASN A 203 -13.57 -12.83 -7.36
CA ASN A 203 -14.42 -12.72 -6.19
C ASN A 203 -15.07 -14.07 -5.86
N THR A 204 -15.05 -14.44 -4.59
CA THR A 204 -15.62 -15.69 -4.09
C THR A 204 -16.91 -15.43 -3.30
N ALA A 205 -17.43 -16.46 -2.62
CA ALA A 205 -18.50 -16.27 -1.66
C ALA A 205 -18.01 -15.68 -0.32
N GLY A 206 -16.69 -15.65 -0.11
CA GLY A 206 -16.03 -15.13 1.09
C GLY A 206 -15.76 -13.63 1.00
N ASN A 207 -14.59 -13.22 1.47
CA ASN A 207 -14.15 -11.84 1.34
C ASN A 207 -12.84 -11.73 0.57
N GLU A 208 -12.83 -10.80 -0.38
CA GLU A 208 -11.66 -10.27 -1.04
C GLU A 208 -11.49 -8.80 -0.66
N PHE A 209 -10.32 -8.49 -0.11
CA PHE A 209 -9.98 -7.19 0.46
C PHE A 209 -8.68 -6.65 -0.11
N GLU A 210 -8.49 -5.34 0.06
CA GLU A 210 -7.20 -4.67 -0.11
C GLU A 210 -6.50 -4.93 -1.45
N PRO A 211 -7.17 -4.67 -2.60
CA PRO A 211 -6.59 -4.92 -3.91
C PRO A 211 -5.45 -3.96 -4.22
N PHE A 212 -4.27 -4.51 -4.53
CA PHE A 212 -3.21 -3.84 -5.27
C PHE A 212 -3.25 -4.23 -6.73
N ILE A 213 -3.70 -3.31 -7.57
CA ILE A 213 -3.60 -3.44 -9.02
C ILE A 213 -2.24 -2.94 -9.52
N ALA A 214 -1.57 -3.73 -10.36
CA ALA A 214 -0.38 -3.29 -11.07
C ALA A 214 -0.72 -2.07 -11.95
N PHE A 215 0.23 -1.14 -12.09
CA PHE A 215 0.00 0.11 -12.82
C PHE A 215 -0.41 -0.11 -14.28
N ASP A 216 0.10 -1.17 -14.92
CA ASP A 216 -0.24 -1.59 -16.28
C ASP A 216 -1.36 -2.64 -16.33
N GLU A 217 -2.05 -2.88 -15.21
CA GLU A 217 -3.12 -3.86 -15.05
C GLU A 217 -2.67 -5.32 -15.28
N SER A 218 -1.36 -5.61 -15.29
CA SER A 218 -0.83 -6.94 -15.62
C SER A 218 -1.01 -7.99 -14.52
N PHE A 219 -1.10 -7.58 -13.26
CA PHE A 219 -1.37 -8.44 -12.12
C PHE A 219 -2.13 -7.72 -11.01
N LEU A 220 -2.77 -8.49 -10.15
CA LEU A 220 -3.54 -8.04 -8.99
C LEU A 220 -3.07 -8.86 -7.78
N ILE A 221 -2.66 -8.20 -6.70
CA ILE A 221 -2.40 -8.85 -5.41
C ILE A 221 -3.46 -8.38 -4.43
N PHE A 222 -4.06 -9.28 -3.68
CA PHE A 222 -5.14 -8.94 -2.75
C PHE A 222 -5.17 -9.90 -1.57
N MET A 223 -5.82 -9.48 -0.49
CA MET A 223 -6.07 -10.30 0.68
C MET A 223 -7.37 -11.10 0.45
N MET A 224 -7.36 -12.38 0.80
CA MET A 224 -8.56 -13.20 0.82
C MET A 224 -8.71 -13.87 2.18
N THR A 225 -9.91 -13.82 2.75
CA THR A 225 -10.21 -14.47 4.04
C THR A 225 -11.30 -15.54 3.88
N PRO A 226 -11.18 -16.68 4.58
CA PRO A 226 -12.21 -17.73 4.55
C PRO A 226 -13.47 -17.34 5.34
N SER A 227 -13.42 -16.30 6.16
CA SER A 227 -14.54 -15.85 7.00
C SER A 227 -14.64 -14.32 7.08
N GLU A 228 -15.74 -13.81 7.62
CA GLU A 228 -15.96 -12.38 7.92
C GLU A 228 -14.96 -11.80 8.94
N ILE A 229 -14.28 -12.66 9.68
CA ILE A 229 -13.28 -12.25 10.65
C ILE A 229 -11.99 -11.98 9.86
N LEU A 230 -11.40 -10.80 10.09
CA LEU A 230 -10.16 -10.35 9.45
C LEU A 230 -8.91 -11.07 10.03
N ASP A 231 -9.11 -12.14 10.81
CA ASP A 231 -8.04 -13.06 11.17
C ASP A 231 -7.81 -14.05 10.02
N GLU A 232 -6.60 -14.60 9.94
CA GLU A 232 -6.23 -15.62 8.94
C GLU A 232 -6.30 -15.15 7.47
N GLY A 233 -6.17 -13.85 7.22
CA GLY A 233 -6.05 -13.34 5.86
C GLY A 233 -4.72 -13.69 5.23
N ASP A 234 -4.78 -14.26 4.03
CA ASP A 234 -3.62 -14.56 3.21
C ASP A 234 -3.63 -13.69 1.95
N LEU A 235 -2.44 -13.39 1.44
CA LEU A 235 -2.27 -12.71 0.16
C LEU A 235 -2.34 -13.71 -1.00
N TYR A 236 -3.01 -13.31 -2.06
CA TYR A 236 -3.16 -14.02 -3.33
C TYR A 236 -2.75 -13.11 -4.49
N ILE A 237 -2.26 -13.71 -5.57
CA ILE A 237 -1.95 -13.03 -6.82
C ILE A 237 -2.74 -13.62 -7.99
N SER A 238 -3.27 -12.75 -8.85
CA SER A 238 -3.84 -13.10 -10.14
C SER A 238 -3.16 -12.31 -11.26
N TYR A 239 -3.05 -12.89 -12.44
CA TYR A 239 -2.47 -12.25 -13.62
C TYR A 239 -3.55 -11.93 -14.63
N HIS A 240 -3.41 -10.80 -15.31
CA HIS A 240 -4.28 -10.45 -16.42
C HIS A 240 -3.67 -10.95 -17.73
N GLN A 241 -4.31 -11.94 -18.34
CA GLN A 241 -3.82 -12.63 -19.54
C GLN A 241 -4.93 -12.72 -20.58
N GLN A 242 -4.65 -12.29 -21.81
CA GLN A 242 -5.61 -12.33 -22.93
C GLN A 242 -6.96 -11.66 -22.61
N GLY A 243 -6.92 -10.58 -21.82
CA GLY A 243 -8.11 -9.81 -21.42
C GLY A 243 -8.97 -10.48 -20.34
N GLN A 244 -8.42 -11.46 -19.61
CA GLN A 244 -9.10 -12.13 -18.51
C GLN A 244 -8.14 -12.29 -17.33
N TRP A 245 -8.68 -12.22 -16.11
CA TRP A 245 -7.95 -12.56 -14.90
C TRP A 245 -7.76 -14.09 -14.79
N THR A 246 -6.59 -14.54 -14.34
CA THR A 246 -6.37 -15.95 -13.99
C THR A 246 -7.01 -16.28 -12.64
N LYS A 247 -7.19 -17.56 -12.36
CA LYS A 247 -7.52 -17.98 -10.99
C LYS A 247 -6.41 -17.50 -10.03
N PRO A 248 -6.76 -16.87 -8.89
CA PRO A 248 -5.78 -16.42 -7.90
C PRO A 248 -4.95 -17.58 -7.33
N VAL A 249 -3.66 -17.33 -7.10
CA VAL A 249 -2.71 -18.24 -6.47
C VAL A 249 -2.31 -17.67 -5.12
N LYS A 250 -2.43 -18.46 -4.05
CA LYS A 250 -1.97 -18.07 -2.71
C LYS A 250 -0.47 -17.82 -2.74
N LEU A 251 -0.01 -16.70 -2.18
CA LEU A 251 1.43 -16.45 -2.06
C LEU A 251 2.07 -17.50 -1.13
N PRO A 252 3.24 -18.06 -1.48
CA PRO A 252 3.88 -19.08 -0.65
C PRO A 252 4.49 -18.46 0.61
N GLU A 253 4.89 -19.31 1.57
CA GLU A 253 5.86 -18.90 2.59
C GLU A 253 7.15 -18.39 1.91
N PRO A 254 7.82 -17.36 2.44
CA PRO A 254 7.53 -16.62 3.69
C PRO A 254 6.58 -15.42 3.52
N PHE A 255 5.96 -15.26 2.34
CA PHE A 255 5.15 -14.08 2.03
C PHE A 255 3.84 -14.10 2.81
N ASN A 256 3.18 -15.25 2.89
CA ASN A 256 2.24 -15.56 3.97
C ASN A 256 2.99 -16.24 5.14
N SER A 257 2.48 -16.19 6.37
CA SER A 257 3.16 -16.78 7.56
C SER A 257 2.27 -17.55 8.53
N GLY A 258 1.08 -17.96 8.09
CA GLY A 258 0.10 -18.67 8.93
C GLY A 258 -0.58 -17.79 9.99
N VAL A 259 -0.34 -16.48 9.95
CA VAL A 259 -1.12 -15.44 10.61
C VAL A 259 -1.70 -14.51 9.53
N THR A 260 -2.10 -13.28 9.88
CA THR A 260 -2.71 -12.38 8.92
C THR A 260 -1.65 -11.58 8.16
N GLU A 261 -1.73 -11.64 6.83
CA GLU A 261 -1.08 -10.75 5.89
C GLU A 261 -2.10 -9.93 5.10
N PHE A 262 -1.80 -8.64 4.96
CA PHE A 262 -2.71 -7.67 4.37
C PHE A 262 -1.92 -6.51 3.79
N SER A 263 -2.62 -5.58 3.17
CA SER A 263 -2.10 -4.33 2.65
C SER A 263 -0.96 -4.49 1.64
N PRO A 264 -1.12 -5.36 0.61
CA PRO A 264 -0.08 -5.57 -0.38
C PRO A 264 0.17 -4.30 -1.20
N LYS A 265 1.42 -3.98 -1.50
CA LYS A 265 1.81 -2.95 -2.48
C LYS A 265 3.10 -3.30 -3.18
N VAL A 266 3.20 -3.00 -4.48
CA VAL A 266 4.48 -3.06 -5.23
C VAL A 266 4.89 -1.64 -5.60
N THR A 267 6.18 -1.32 -5.46
CA THR A 267 6.71 -0.01 -5.83
C THR A 267 6.59 0.23 -7.34
N ARG A 268 6.52 1.49 -7.76
CA ARG A 268 6.38 1.88 -9.17
C ARG A 268 7.49 1.41 -10.10
N ASP A 269 8.69 1.25 -9.55
CA ASP A 269 9.84 0.69 -10.26
C ASP A 269 9.88 -0.85 -10.24
N LEU A 270 8.85 -1.49 -9.70
CA LEU A 270 8.71 -2.94 -9.56
C LEU A 270 9.88 -3.59 -8.79
N LYS A 271 10.58 -2.82 -7.96
CA LYS A 271 11.75 -3.29 -7.23
C LYS A 271 11.37 -4.02 -5.95
N TYR A 272 10.40 -3.48 -5.21
CA TYR A 272 10.04 -4.00 -3.90
C TYR A 272 8.56 -4.31 -3.79
N PHE A 273 8.27 -5.38 -3.06
CA PHE A 273 6.96 -5.72 -2.57
C PHE A 273 6.88 -5.40 -1.07
N PHE A 274 5.80 -4.75 -0.69
CA PHE A 274 5.45 -4.37 0.66
C PHE A 274 4.13 -5.01 1.06
N PHE A 275 4.01 -5.36 2.33
CA PHE A 275 2.77 -5.82 2.93
C PHE A 275 2.82 -5.61 4.44
N SER A 276 1.68 -5.65 5.11
CA SER A 276 1.59 -5.66 6.56
C SER A 276 1.37 -7.09 7.06
N SER A 277 1.97 -7.47 8.18
CA SER A 277 1.83 -8.82 8.74
C SER A 277 1.83 -8.81 10.25
N THR A 278 0.93 -9.57 10.87
CA THR A 278 0.87 -9.79 12.32
C THR A 278 1.87 -10.85 12.82
N ARG A 279 2.84 -11.23 11.98
CA ARG A 279 3.86 -12.22 12.38
C ARG A 279 4.67 -11.73 13.58
N ASN A 280 4.88 -12.65 14.51
CA ASN A 280 5.64 -12.38 15.73
C ASN A 280 7.01 -13.04 15.63
N ARG A 281 8.08 -12.23 15.54
CA ARG A 281 9.47 -12.72 15.45
C ARG A 281 9.94 -13.43 16.72
N HIS A 282 9.21 -13.25 17.82
CA HIS A 282 9.45 -13.87 19.12
C HIS A 282 8.50 -15.04 19.40
N ALA A 283 7.68 -15.45 18.43
CA ALA A 283 6.83 -16.62 18.58
C ALA A 283 7.67 -17.89 18.83
N GLY A 284 7.21 -18.75 19.72
CA GLY A 284 7.87 -20.02 20.05
C GLY A 284 7.89 -20.32 21.54
N LYS A 285 8.63 -21.37 21.90
CA LYS A 285 8.77 -21.80 23.30
C LYS A 285 9.90 -21.01 23.98
N PHE A 286 9.59 -20.37 25.09
CA PHE A 286 10.57 -19.77 25.98
C PHE A 286 11.29 -20.89 26.75
N THR A 287 12.57 -21.11 26.45
CA THR A 287 13.38 -22.18 27.07
C THR A 287 14.11 -21.73 28.34
N GLN A 288 14.09 -20.43 28.64
CA GLN A 288 14.70 -19.81 29.83
C GLN A 288 13.77 -18.73 30.39
N PRO A 289 13.80 -18.45 31.71
CA PRO A 289 13.10 -17.31 32.28
C PRO A 289 13.56 -16.00 31.64
N GLU A 290 12.61 -15.17 31.23
CA GLU A 290 12.86 -13.84 30.67
C GLU A 290 13.06 -12.82 31.80
N THR A 291 14.02 -11.91 31.68
CA THR A 291 14.15 -10.77 32.59
C THR A 291 13.10 -9.70 32.30
N THR A 292 12.87 -8.78 33.24
CA THR A 292 11.96 -7.65 33.00
C THR A 292 12.36 -6.84 31.77
N ASP A 293 13.65 -6.54 31.58
CA ASP A 293 14.11 -5.76 30.42
C ASP A 293 13.89 -6.50 29.10
N GLN A 294 14.09 -7.82 29.07
CA GLN A 294 13.83 -8.64 27.89
C GLN A 294 12.34 -8.65 27.53
N MET A 295 11.47 -8.85 28.52
CA MET A 295 10.01 -8.80 28.35
C MET A 295 9.56 -7.43 27.85
N MET A 296 10.01 -6.35 28.49
CA MET A 296 9.63 -4.98 28.14
C MET A 296 10.12 -4.58 26.76
N LYS A 297 11.32 -5.04 26.35
CA LYS A 297 11.81 -4.87 24.98
C LYS A 297 10.92 -5.61 23.99
N ARG A 298 10.70 -6.91 24.21
CA ARG A 298 9.92 -7.78 23.30
C ARG A 298 8.51 -7.27 23.02
N ILE A 299 7.82 -6.70 24.00
CA ILE A 299 6.45 -6.19 23.81
C ILE A 299 6.40 -4.78 23.20
N ARG A 300 7.54 -4.07 23.11
CA ARG A 300 7.60 -2.67 22.63
C ARG A 300 8.42 -2.49 21.36
N GLU A 301 8.98 -3.55 20.80
CA GLU A 301 9.73 -3.50 19.55
C GLU A 301 8.93 -4.06 18.38
N ALA A 302 9.33 -3.71 17.17
CA ALA A 302 8.74 -4.24 15.96
C ALA A 302 8.86 -5.78 15.90
N GLY A 303 7.86 -6.43 15.33
CA GLY A 303 7.73 -7.88 15.26
C GLY A 303 7.14 -8.50 16.52
N ASN A 304 6.48 -7.72 17.39
CA ASN A 304 5.81 -8.21 18.60
C ASN A 304 4.44 -8.88 18.32
N GLY A 305 3.95 -8.79 17.08
CA GLY A 305 2.68 -9.38 16.62
C GLY A 305 1.50 -8.40 16.48
N LEU A 306 1.68 -7.10 16.78
CA LEU A 306 0.66 -6.07 16.56
C LEU A 306 0.57 -5.57 15.11
N ALA A 307 1.23 -6.24 14.17
CA ALA A 307 1.40 -5.84 12.77
C ALA A 307 2.49 -4.79 12.50
N ASP A 308 3.39 -5.16 11.60
CA ASP A 308 4.45 -4.28 11.09
C ASP A 308 4.44 -4.29 9.56
N ILE A 309 5.12 -3.31 8.96
CA ILE A 309 5.33 -3.23 7.53
C ILE A 309 6.55 -4.07 7.17
N TYR A 310 6.37 -4.99 6.23
CA TYR A 310 7.42 -5.82 5.67
C TYR A 310 7.77 -5.37 4.25
N GLN A 311 9.05 -5.47 3.92
CA GLN A 311 9.64 -5.22 2.62
C GLN A 311 10.39 -6.46 2.13
N VAL A 312 10.32 -6.73 0.84
CA VAL A 312 11.08 -7.78 0.15
C VAL A 312 11.32 -7.38 -1.30
N ASP A 313 12.36 -7.92 -1.94
CA ASP A 313 12.55 -7.73 -3.37
C ASP A 313 11.36 -8.37 -4.11
N PHE A 314 10.74 -7.63 -5.03
CA PHE A 314 9.60 -8.17 -5.79
C PHE A 314 10.04 -9.35 -6.67
N SER A 315 11.29 -9.35 -7.13
CA SER A 315 11.89 -10.48 -7.84
C SER A 315 11.96 -11.76 -7.00
N ALA A 316 12.11 -11.67 -5.68
CA ALA A 316 12.08 -12.83 -4.80
C ALA A 316 10.68 -13.46 -4.75
N LEU A 317 9.63 -12.63 -4.75
CA LEU A 317 8.25 -13.11 -4.88
C LEU A 317 8.01 -13.77 -6.24
N GLN A 318 8.45 -13.11 -7.32
CA GLN A 318 8.32 -13.66 -8.67
C GLN A 318 9.04 -15.00 -8.84
N GLU A 319 10.22 -15.17 -8.25
CA GLU A 319 10.95 -16.44 -8.28
C GLU A 319 10.23 -17.54 -7.49
N ALA A 320 9.64 -17.20 -6.34
CA ALA A 320 8.88 -18.15 -5.51
C ALA A 320 7.57 -18.63 -6.15
N LEU A 321 7.05 -17.91 -7.16
CA LEU A 321 5.81 -18.24 -7.88
C LEU A 321 6.04 -19.07 -9.16
N LYS A 322 7.30 -19.34 -9.53
CA LYS A 322 7.67 -20.19 -10.68
C LYS A 322 7.61 -21.67 -10.32
#